data_AF-E2S780-F1
#
_entry.id   AF-E2S780-F1
#
_cell.length_a   1.000
_cell.length_b   1.000
_cell.length_c   1.000
_cell.angle_alpha   90.00
_cell.angle_beta   90.00
_cell.angle_gamma   90.00
#
_symmetry.space_group_name_H-M   'P 1'
#
loop_
_entity.id
_entity.type
_entity.pdbx_description
1 polymer ?
#
loop_
_entity_poly.entity_id
_entity_poly.type
_entity_poly.pdbx_seq_one_letter_code
_entity_poly.pdbx_strand_id
1 'polypeptide(L)'
;MLFGLFGKKNKAGRTLSRLTNVQLHTSRDKAGFSFGAVIRQTPRATATVCFQVDNPDEISSEKILDWEQAISEDESVISTAYTVDSTGSYMSVTFKQLDKTERKDSNEALTRLAAQLPDFYEFGEVLSTPMTDEQIYARVASAVGTSTEQWPELKVDTVEETTATITFDDVAAISFDVMDDGDLDALLRELVLEGELAGVARWTRIFRPGSESEEHDPGRHSGILTVAAEADVEQIENAAAALISELSAVERLRVRRIYGRQMAGFLAGLGIGELAWDAEKVTV
;
A
#
# COMPACT_ATOMS: atom_id res chain seq x y z
N MET A 1 18.34 40.20 -16.45
CA MET A 1 18.09 38.93 -15.74
C MET A 1 17.71 39.28 -14.30
N LEU A 2 16.42 39.30 -13.99
CA LEU A 2 15.94 39.32 -12.60
C LEU A 2 15.46 37.90 -12.31
N PHE A 3 16.27 37.11 -11.61
CA PHE A 3 15.79 35.88 -11.00
C PHE A 3 14.93 36.29 -9.80
N GLY A 4 13.62 36.11 -9.92
CA GLY A 4 12.71 36.23 -8.79
C GLY A 4 13.03 35.13 -7.78
N LEU A 5 13.43 35.52 -6.57
CA LEU A 5 13.34 34.67 -5.40
C LEU A 5 11.86 34.35 -5.17
N PHE A 6 11.37 33.25 -5.75
CA PHE A 6 10.16 32.62 -5.23
C PHE A 6 10.55 31.96 -3.90
N GLY A 7 10.24 32.66 -2.81
CA GLY A 7 10.31 32.06 -1.48
C GLY A 7 9.46 30.80 -1.48
N LYS A 8 10.05 29.68 -1.05
CA LYS A 8 9.31 28.48 -0.68
C LYS A 8 8.30 28.91 0.38
N LYS A 9 7.03 29.08 0.01
CA LYS A 9 5.97 29.25 1.00
C LYS A 9 6.01 28.00 1.87
N ASN A 10 5.98 28.17 3.20
CA ASN A 10 5.76 27.03 4.09
C ASN A 10 4.38 26.48 3.75
N LYS A 11 4.34 25.31 3.10
CA LYS A 11 3.11 24.57 2.87
C LYS A 11 2.47 24.28 4.24
N ALA A 12 1.17 24.45 4.35
CA ALA A 12 0.46 24.03 5.56
C ALA A 12 0.38 22.50 5.55
N GLY A 13 0.68 21.84 6.67
CA GLY A 13 0.52 20.41 6.74
C GLY A 13 -0.95 20.00 6.74
N ARG A 14 -1.25 18.86 6.10
CA ARG A 14 -2.60 18.32 5.91
C ARG A 14 -2.62 16.81 6.10
N THR A 15 -3.60 16.32 6.85
CA THR A 15 -3.88 14.88 6.95
C THR A 15 -4.81 14.45 5.81
N LEU A 16 -4.43 13.41 5.07
CA LEU A 16 -5.30 12.80 4.07
C LEU A 16 -6.53 12.21 4.75
N SER A 17 -7.71 12.33 4.14
CA SER A 17 -9.00 11.93 4.74
C SER A 17 -8.98 10.50 5.30
N ARG A 18 -8.34 9.57 4.58
CA ARG A 18 -8.23 8.15 4.96
C ARG A 18 -7.14 7.84 5.99
N LEU A 19 -6.25 8.79 6.27
CA LEU A 19 -5.24 8.70 7.33
C LEU A 19 -5.68 9.41 8.63
N THR A 20 -6.88 10.00 8.64
CA THR A 20 -7.47 10.58 9.85
C THR A 20 -7.60 9.50 10.93
N ASN A 21 -7.10 9.79 12.13
CA ASN A 21 -7.06 8.86 13.28
C ASN A 21 -6.26 7.56 13.03
N VAL A 22 -5.38 7.56 12.04
CA VAL A 22 -4.38 6.49 11.86
C VAL A 22 -3.13 6.90 12.60
N GLN A 23 -2.66 6.03 13.49
CA GLN A 23 -1.44 6.25 14.25
C GLN A 23 -0.31 5.42 13.65
N LEU A 24 0.91 5.92 13.81
CA LEU A 24 2.11 5.18 13.44
C LEU A 24 2.96 5.09 14.71
N HIS A 25 3.23 3.86 15.13
CA HIS A 25 4.00 3.55 16.33
C HIS A 25 5.26 2.81 15.96
N THR A 26 6.28 2.91 16.81
CA THR A 26 7.54 2.18 16.67
C THR A 26 7.72 1.24 17.86
N SER A 27 8.27 0.06 17.62
CA SER A 27 8.61 -0.92 18.64
C SER A 27 9.81 -1.75 18.20
N ARG A 28 10.23 -2.70 19.04
CA ARG A 28 11.33 -3.62 18.76
C ARG A 28 10.87 -5.06 18.92
N ASP A 29 11.19 -5.91 17.95
CA ASP A 29 10.83 -7.33 17.99
C ASP A 29 11.80 -8.19 18.81
N LYS A 30 11.47 -9.47 18.96
CA LYS A 30 12.28 -10.47 19.70
C LYS A 30 13.64 -10.76 19.03
N ALA A 31 13.78 -10.53 17.73
CA ALA A 31 15.05 -10.70 17.01
C ALA A 31 15.94 -9.44 17.10
N GLY A 32 15.38 -8.34 17.59
CA GLY A 32 16.08 -7.10 17.86
C GLY A 32 15.98 -6.06 16.74
N PHE A 33 15.11 -6.24 15.75
CA PHE A 33 14.83 -5.22 14.73
C PHE A 33 13.79 -4.22 15.24
N SER A 34 13.95 -2.95 14.84
CA SER A 34 12.91 -1.94 15.08
C SER A 34 11.89 -2.01 13.95
N PHE A 35 10.61 -1.92 14.28
CA PHE A 35 9.53 -1.96 13.31
C PHE A 35 8.48 -0.88 13.59
N GLY A 36 7.91 -0.35 12.53
CA GLY A 36 6.76 0.53 12.54
C GLY A 36 5.46 -0.25 12.41
N ALA A 37 4.42 0.18 13.11
CA ALA A 37 3.07 -0.36 12.99
C ALA A 37 2.06 0.76 12.74
N VAL A 38 1.33 0.65 11.63
CA VAL A 38 0.20 1.50 11.28
C VAL A 38 -1.03 0.99 12.04
N ILE A 39 -1.52 1.76 13.00
CA ILE A 39 -2.65 1.42 13.85
C ILE A 39 -3.88 2.20 13.41
N ARG A 40 -4.96 1.47 13.12
CA ARG A 40 -6.26 2.03 12.73
C ARG A 40 -7.35 1.53 13.67
N GLN A 41 -8.32 2.38 13.97
CA GLN A 41 -9.49 2.02 14.79
C GLN A 41 -10.82 2.04 13.99
N THR A 42 -10.87 2.74 12.87
CA THR A 42 -12.06 2.92 12.04
C THR A 42 -11.70 2.77 10.57
N PRO A 43 -12.51 2.07 9.75
CA PRO A 43 -13.79 1.42 10.09
C PRO A 43 -13.63 0.12 10.89
N ARG A 44 -12.44 -0.45 10.89
CA ARG A 44 -12.08 -1.63 11.68
C ARG A 44 -10.78 -1.39 12.45
N ALA A 45 -10.68 -2.01 13.62
CA ALA A 45 -9.46 -1.99 14.42
C ALA A 45 -8.41 -2.95 13.85
N THR A 46 -7.34 -2.39 13.29
CA THR A 46 -6.27 -3.14 12.62
C THR A 46 -4.90 -2.63 13.01
N ALA A 47 -3.89 -3.48 12.82
CA ALA A 47 -2.48 -3.12 12.91
C ALA A 47 -1.78 -3.64 11.66
N THR A 48 -1.00 -2.80 10.98
CA THR A 48 -0.25 -3.19 9.79
C THR A 48 1.22 -2.95 10.00
N VAL A 49 2.03 -3.95 9.65
CA VAL A 49 3.49 -3.86 9.59
C VAL A 49 3.92 -3.96 8.13
N CYS A 50 5.01 -3.28 7.81
CA CYS A 50 5.58 -3.28 6.46
C CYS A 50 7.02 -3.79 6.52
N PHE A 51 7.44 -4.46 5.46
CA PHE A 51 8.78 -5.00 5.27
C PHE A 51 9.31 -4.52 3.94
N GLN A 52 10.57 -4.15 3.91
CA GLN A 52 11.30 -3.98 2.66
C GLN A 52 11.87 -5.34 2.26
N VAL A 53 11.68 -5.72 1.00
CA VAL A 53 12.24 -6.96 0.46
C VAL A 53 13.67 -6.68 -0.02
N ASP A 54 14.62 -7.45 0.50
CA ASP A 54 16.05 -7.24 0.32
C ASP A 54 16.60 -7.97 -0.92
N ASN A 55 15.92 -9.02 -1.40
CA ASN A 55 16.27 -9.79 -2.60
C ASN A 55 15.15 -9.77 -3.67
N PRO A 56 14.69 -8.60 -4.15
CA PRO A 56 13.52 -8.48 -5.02
C PRO A 56 13.62 -9.29 -6.32
N ASP A 57 14.82 -9.42 -6.89
CA ASP A 57 15.06 -10.15 -8.14
C ASP A 57 14.88 -11.68 -8.01
N GLU A 58 14.84 -12.20 -6.78
CA GLU A 58 14.69 -13.62 -6.48
C GLU A 58 13.26 -14.02 -6.08
N ILE A 59 12.33 -13.06 -6.07
CA ILE A 59 10.94 -13.25 -5.63
C ILE A 59 10.04 -13.61 -6.81
N SER A 60 9.62 -14.87 -6.86
CA SER A 60 8.63 -15.39 -7.82
C SER A 60 7.19 -15.30 -7.28
N SER A 61 6.18 -15.45 -8.16
CA SER A 61 4.78 -15.59 -7.73
C SER A 61 4.59 -16.76 -6.76
N GLU A 62 5.31 -17.87 -6.97
CA GLU A 62 5.24 -19.06 -6.12
C GLU A 62 5.75 -18.76 -4.71
N LYS A 63 6.90 -18.08 -4.58
CA LYS A 63 7.43 -17.67 -3.28
C LYS A 63 6.50 -16.71 -2.54
N ILE A 64 5.86 -15.78 -3.26
CA ILE A 64 4.85 -14.88 -2.67
C ILE A 64 3.65 -15.69 -2.19
N LEU A 65 3.17 -16.66 -2.99
CA LEU A 65 2.04 -17.50 -2.61
C LEU A 65 2.35 -18.36 -1.37
N ASP A 66 3.53 -18.96 -1.31
CA ASP A 66 3.96 -19.77 -0.14
C ASP A 66 4.02 -18.91 1.12
N TRP A 67 4.55 -17.69 1.01
CA TRP A 67 4.59 -16.71 2.09
C TRP A 67 3.18 -16.28 2.52
N GLU A 68 2.30 -15.97 1.56
CA GLU A 68 0.89 -15.63 1.80
C GLU A 68 0.18 -16.75 2.57
N GLN A 69 0.36 -18.01 2.15
CA GLN A 69 -0.27 -19.17 2.79
C GLN A 69 0.23 -19.40 4.22
N ALA A 70 1.56 -19.38 4.42
CA ALA A 70 2.15 -19.64 5.73
C ALA A 70 1.76 -18.59 6.76
N ILE A 71 1.81 -17.30 6.39
CA ILE A 71 1.43 -16.22 7.30
C ILE A 71 -0.05 -16.24 7.66
N SER A 72 -0.88 -16.70 6.73
CA SER A 72 -2.32 -16.76 6.91
C SER A 72 -2.77 -17.91 7.83
N GLU A 73 -1.85 -18.76 8.31
CA GLU A 73 -2.10 -19.68 9.41
C GLU A 73 -2.36 -18.93 10.73
N ASP A 74 -1.86 -17.70 10.89
CA ASP A 74 -2.25 -16.83 12.01
C ASP A 74 -3.64 -16.23 11.74
N GLU A 75 -4.64 -16.70 12.49
CA GLU A 75 -6.04 -16.27 12.40
C GLU A 75 -6.24 -14.75 12.55
N SER A 76 -5.27 -14.03 13.12
CA SER A 76 -5.34 -12.58 13.25
C SER A 76 -5.07 -11.86 11.95
N VAL A 77 -4.45 -12.49 10.95
CA VAL A 77 -4.19 -11.90 9.63
C VAL A 77 -5.49 -11.69 8.87
N ILE A 78 -5.71 -10.47 8.38
CA ILE A 78 -6.87 -10.12 7.55
C ILE A 78 -6.50 -9.84 6.10
N SER A 79 -5.24 -9.47 5.85
CA SER A 79 -4.71 -9.33 4.51
C SER A 79 -3.20 -9.26 4.52
N THR A 80 -2.58 -9.77 3.46
CA THR A 80 -1.19 -9.48 3.11
C THR A 80 -1.16 -8.69 1.82
N ALA A 81 -0.09 -7.95 1.60
CA ALA A 81 0.15 -7.31 0.31
C ALA A 81 1.62 -7.38 -0.09
N TYR A 82 1.85 -7.60 -1.39
CA TYR A 82 3.15 -7.47 -2.04
C TYR A 82 3.09 -6.33 -3.04
N THR A 83 3.88 -5.29 -2.81
CA THR A 83 3.91 -4.06 -3.61
C THR A 83 5.25 -3.94 -4.33
N VAL A 84 5.20 -3.59 -5.62
CA VAL A 84 6.38 -3.25 -6.41
C VAL A 84 6.21 -1.91 -7.09
N ASP A 85 7.25 -1.09 -7.06
CA ASP A 85 7.38 0.14 -7.82
C ASP A 85 8.88 0.46 -8.04
N SER A 86 9.18 1.57 -8.69
CA SER A 86 10.56 2.00 -8.96
C SER A 86 11.46 2.20 -7.73
N THR A 87 10.88 2.27 -6.52
CA THR A 87 11.63 2.46 -5.27
C THR A 87 11.97 1.13 -4.59
N GLY A 88 11.35 0.03 -5.02
CA GLY A 88 11.67 -1.32 -4.57
C GLY A 88 10.45 -2.23 -4.45
N SER A 89 10.67 -3.34 -3.74
CA SER A 89 9.64 -4.33 -3.41
C SER A 89 9.37 -4.31 -1.91
N TYR A 90 8.09 -4.44 -1.56
CA TYR A 90 7.61 -4.30 -0.19
C TYR A 90 6.56 -5.35 0.11
N MET A 91 6.61 -5.86 1.33
CA MET A 91 5.58 -6.73 1.89
C MET A 91 4.86 -6.02 3.01
N SER A 92 3.61 -6.38 3.26
CA SER A 92 2.89 -5.93 4.44
C SER A 92 1.91 -6.98 4.92
N VAL A 93 1.68 -6.98 6.22
CA VAL A 93 0.72 -7.87 6.87
C VAL A 93 -0.18 -7.02 7.74
N THR A 94 -1.48 -7.13 7.51
CA THR A 94 -2.49 -6.44 8.31
C THR A 94 -3.20 -7.45 9.18
N PHE A 95 -3.25 -7.13 10.48
CA PHE A 95 -3.83 -7.95 11.53
C PHE A 95 -5.10 -7.30 12.08
N LYS A 96 -6.08 -8.11 12.49
CA LYS A 96 -7.18 -7.69 13.34
C LYS A 96 -6.65 -7.44 14.76
N GLN A 97 -7.15 -6.40 15.42
CA GLN A 97 -6.94 -6.26 16.86
C GLN A 97 -7.90 -7.19 17.62
N LEU A 98 -7.30 -8.17 18.31
CA LEU A 98 -7.96 -9.39 18.79
C LEU A 98 -9.03 -9.09 19.84
N ASP A 99 -8.70 -8.27 20.83
CA ASP A 99 -9.55 -8.04 21.98
C ASP A 99 -9.82 -6.53 22.24
N LYS A 100 -10.59 -6.26 23.30
CA LYS A 100 -10.92 -4.89 23.70
C LYS A 100 -9.71 -4.15 24.28
N THR A 101 -8.70 -4.89 24.75
CA THR A 101 -7.49 -4.36 25.36
C THR A 101 -6.60 -3.76 24.28
N GLU A 102 -6.30 -4.51 23.21
CA GLU A 102 -5.57 -4.04 22.03
C GLU A 102 -6.25 -2.81 21.39
N ARG A 103 -7.59 -2.81 21.34
CA ARG A 103 -8.37 -1.67 20.81
C ARG A 103 -8.29 -0.40 21.63
N LYS A 104 -7.92 -0.50 22.91
CA LYS A 104 -7.79 0.64 23.83
C LYS A 104 -6.35 1.05 24.04
N ASP A 105 -5.43 0.09 23.97
CA ASP A 105 -4.01 0.28 24.19
C ASP A 105 -3.23 -0.41 23.07
N SER A 106 -2.68 0.42 22.17
CA SER A 106 -1.91 -0.07 21.04
C SER A 106 -0.62 -0.79 21.47
N ASN A 107 -0.13 -0.58 22.71
CA ASN A 107 1.06 -1.28 23.20
C ASN A 107 0.84 -2.79 23.34
N GLU A 108 -0.39 -3.24 23.60
CA GLU A 108 -0.72 -4.67 23.66
C GLU A 108 -0.59 -5.31 22.28
N ALA A 109 -1.13 -4.65 21.25
CA ALA A 109 -0.97 -5.10 19.87
C ALA A 109 0.52 -5.09 19.45
N LEU A 110 1.27 -4.03 19.79
CA LEU A 110 2.70 -3.94 19.51
C LEU A 110 3.51 -5.04 20.21
N THR A 111 3.16 -5.38 21.45
CA THR A 111 3.84 -6.44 22.22
C THR A 111 3.61 -7.81 21.60
N ARG A 112 2.37 -8.10 21.19
CA ARG A 112 2.06 -9.34 20.46
C ARG A 112 2.81 -9.40 19.14
N LEU A 113 2.75 -8.33 18.33
CA LEU A 113 3.48 -8.26 17.06
C LEU A 113 4.98 -8.46 17.26
N ALA A 114 5.59 -7.79 18.23
CA ALA A 114 7.02 -7.94 18.55
C ALA A 114 7.44 -9.40 18.83
N ALA A 115 6.53 -10.23 19.35
CA ALA A 115 6.80 -11.64 19.62
C ALA A 115 6.65 -12.54 18.37
N GLN A 116 5.81 -12.16 17.41
CA GLN A 116 5.47 -12.98 16.26
C GLN A 116 6.22 -12.56 14.98
N LEU A 117 6.55 -11.28 14.83
CA LEU A 117 7.07 -10.69 13.59
C LEU A 117 8.23 -11.41 12.90
N PRO A 118 9.25 -11.95 13.61
CA PRO A 118 10.33 -12.68 12.96
C PRO A 118 9.86 -13.82 12.08
N ASP A 119 8.77 -14.48 12.47
CA ASP A 119 8.21 -15.61 11.73
C ASP A 119 7.62 -15.16 10.36
N PHE A 120 7.39 -13.85 10.14
CA PHE A 120 6.80 -13.26 8.93
C PHE A 120 7.84 -12.78 7.92
N TYR A 121 9.03 -12.37 8.38
CA TYR A 121 10.09 -11.84 7.53
C TYR A 121 11.29 -12.79 7.39
N GLU A 122 11.41 -13.81 8.25
CA GLU A 122 12.37 -14.92 8.12
C GLU A 122 11.71 -16.14 7.44
N PHE A 123 11.02 -15.93 6.31
CA PHE A 123 10.27 -16.98 5.64
C PHE A 123 10.97 -17.50 4.37
N GLY A 124 11.41 -18.76 4.43
CA GLY A 124 12.00 -19.46 3.30
C GLY A 124 13.20 -18.72 2.71
N GLU A 125 13.12 -18.40 1.42
CA GLU A 125 14.14 -17.63 0.69
C GLU A 125 13.75 -16.16 0.49
N VAL A 126 12.64 -15.70 1.07
CA VAL A 126 12.25 -14.30 1.02
C VAL A 126 13.03 -13.56 2.09
N LEU A 127 14.03 -12.77 1.68
CA LEU A 127 14.79 -11.92 2.59
C LEU A 127 14.06 -10.59 2.69
N SER A 128 13.58 -10.26 3.89
CA SER A 128 12.94 -8.98 4.14
C SER A 128 13.26 -8.43 5.52
N THR A 129 13.30 -7.11 5.61
CA THR A 129 13.61 -6.38 6.83
C THR A 129 12.41 -5.53 7.25
N PRO A 130 11.98 -5.56 8.53
CA PRO A 130 10.93 -4.68 9.05
C PRO A 130 11.25 -3.22 8.79
N MET A 131 10.26 -2.48 8.26
CA MET A 131 10.38 -1.04 8.08
C MET A 131 10.09 -0.32 9.39
N THR A 132 10.86 0.71 9.71
CA THR A 132 10.55 1.64 10.81
C THR A 132 9.38 2.56 10.44
N ASP A 133 8.85 3.26 11.45
CA ASP A 133 7.86 4.31 11.25
C ASP A 133 8.37 5.43 10.33
N GLU A 134 9.62 5.85 10.44
CA GLU A 134 10.16 6.86 9.53
C GLU A 134 10.21 6.37 8.08
N GLN A 135 10.55 5.09 7.86
CA GLN A 135 10.58 4.50 6.52
C GLN A 135 9.17 4.39 5.92
N ILE A 136 8.19 3.94 6.70
CA ILE A 136 6.78 3.88 6.27
C ILE A 136 6.29 5.28 5.92
N TYR A 137 6.54 6.26 6.78
CA TYR A 137 6.10 7.63 6.54
C TYR A 137 6.81 8.28 5.34
N ALA A 138 8.12 8.07 5.19
CA ALA A 138 8.87 8.54 4.04
C ALA A 138 8.32 7.95 2.73
N ARG A 139 7.92 6.68 2.72
CA ARG A 139 7.28 6.04 1.57
C ARG A 139 5.95 6.70 1.20
N VAL A 140 5.09 6.99 2.19
CA VAL A 140 3.83 7.71 1.96
C VAL A 140 4.08 9.13 1.45
N ALA A 141 5.00 9.87 2.08
CA ALA A 141 5.34 11.23 1.69
C ALA A 141 5.91 11.29 0.25
N SER A 142 6.81 10.37 -0.08
CA SER A 142 7.39 10.26 -1.43
C SER A 142 6.32 9.96 -2.47
N ALA A 143 5.38 9.05 -2.19
CA ALA A 143 4.31 8.72 -3.13
C ALA A 143 3.37 9.91 -3.41
N VAL A 144 3.24 10.82 -2.45
CA VAL A 144 2.43 12.04 -2.54
C VAL A 144 3.25 13.22 -3.10
N GLY A 145 4.54 13.04 -3.41
CA GLY A 145 5.41 14.09 -3.95
C GLY A 145 5.82 15.15 -2.92
N THR A 146 5.93 14.78 -1.64
CA THR A 146 6.26 15.72 -0.56
C THR A 146 7.32 15.20 0.40
N SER A 147 7.79 16.09 1.28
CA SER A 147 8.70 15.74 2.38
C SER A 147 7.94 15.37 3.65
N THR A 148 8.56 14.58 4.51
CA THR A 148 8.02 14.24 5.82
C THR A 148 7.94 15.45 6.78
N GLU A 149 7.00 15.35 7.71
CA GLU A 149 6.85 16.17 8.93
C GLU A 149 6.56 15.26 10.12
N GLN A 150 5.30 15.20 10.56
CA GLN A 150 4.83 14.38 11.66
C GLN A 150 3.61 13.62 11.18
N TRP A 151 3.66 12.30 11.24
CA TRP A 151 2.53 11.46 10.90
C TRP A 151 1.26 11.83 11.71
N PRO A 152 0.06 11.85 11.10
CA PRO A 152 -0.27 11.57 9.68
C PRO A 152 -0.30 12.83 8.79
N GLU A 153 0.21 13.96 9.27
CA GLU A 153 0.24 15.21 8.53
C GLU A 153 1.24 15.14 7.37
N LEU A 154 0.91 15.69 6.20
CA LEU A 154 1.80 15.75 5.03
C LEU A 154 1.87 17.20 4.54
N LYS A 155 3.03 17.65 4.05
CA LYS A 155 3.21 18.99 3.48
C LYS A 155 2.56 19.12 2.10
N VAL A 156 1.24 19.15 2.08
CA VAL A 156 0.43 19.22 0.86
C VAL A 156 -0.63 20.29 1.04
N ASP A 157 -0.65 21.26 0.14
CA ASP A 157 -1.61 22.38 0.20
C ASP A 157 -2.97 21.95 -0.36
N THR A 158 -2.98 21.29 -1.52
CA THR A 158 -4.20 20.87 -2.22
C THR A 158 -4.31 19.36 -2.33
N VAL A 159 -5.48 18.86 -1.93
CA VAL A 159 -5.89 17.46 -2.12
C VAL A 159 -7.26 17.49 -2.75
N GLU A 160 -7.36 17.06 -4.00
CA GLU A 160 -8.62 17.05 -4.74
C GLU A 160 -8.88 15.63 -5.27
N GLU A 161 -9.94 15.01 -4.78
CA GLU A 161 -10.41 13.72 -5.27
C GLU A 161 -11.64 13.94 -6.15
N THR A 162 -11.58 13.43 -7.38
CA THR A 162 -12.74 13.33 -8.27
C THR A 162 -13.24 11.89 -8.30
N THR A 163 -14.31 11.63 -9.04
CA THR A 163 -14.77 10.26 -9.28
C THR A 163 -13.71 9.41 -9.98
N ALA A 164 -12.78 9.98 -10.74
CA ALA A 164 -11.86 9.22 -11.60
C ALA A 164 -10.37 9.38 -11.24
N THR A 165 -10.01 10.43 -10.51
CA THR A 165 -8.63 10.80 -10.22
C THR A 165 -8.47 11.34 -8.81
N ILE A 166 -7.24 11.38 -8.31
CA ILE A 166 -6.86 12.16 -7.14
C ILE A 166 -5.61 12.99 -7.44
N THR A 167 -5.55 14.21 -6.93
CA THR A 167 -4.36 15.07 -7.02
C THR A 167 -3.87 15.50 -5.64
N PHE A 168 -2.55 15.63 -5.51
CA PHE A 168 -1.83 16.14 -4.36
C PHE A 168 -0.82 17.19 -4.83
N ASP A 169 -1.12 18.47 -4.66
CA ASP A 169 -0.35 19.56 -5.28
C ASP A 169 -0.09 19.30 -6.78
N ASP A 170 1.16 18.98 -7.15
CA ASP A 170 1.62 18.74 -8.51
C ASP A 170 1.57 17.25 -8.93
N VAL A 171 1.21 16.34 -8.01
CA VAL A 171 1.08 14.90 -8.29
C VAL A 171 -0.35 14.55 -8.64
N ALA A 172 -0.56 13.92 -9.79
CA ALA A 172 -1.83 13.30 -10.17
C ALA A 172 -1.73 11.77 -10.10
N ALA A 173 -2.79 11.11 -9.66
CA ALA A 173 -2.85 9.66 -9.57
C ALA A 173 -4.20 9.08 -9.99
N ILE A 174 -4.11 7.88 -10.57
CA ILE A 174 -5.25 7.03 -10.94
C ILE A 174 -5.01 5.62 -10.41
N SER A 175 -5.98 5.08 -9.68
CA SER A 175 -5.97 3.70 -9.20
C SER A 175 -7.03 2.84 -9.87
N PHE A 176 -6.62 1.60 -10.15
CA PHE A 176 -7.40 0.52 -10.75
C PHE A 176 -7.44 -0.68 -9.80
N ASP A 177 -8.61 -1.30 -9.70
CA ASP A 177 -8.81 -2.63 -9.13
C ASP A 177 -8.52 -3.66 -10.21
N VAL A 178 -7.73 -4.67 -9.86
CA VAL A 178 -7.34 -5.74 -10.75
C VAL A 178 -7.83 -7.05 -10.14
N MET A 179 -8.70 -7.73 -10.89
CA MET A 179 -9.24 -9.02 -10.49
C MET A 179 -8.16 -10.10 -10.50
N ASP A 180 -8.30 -11.10 -9.63
CA ASP A 180 -7.40 -12.24 -9.52
C ASP A 180 -7.14 -12.92 -10.88
N ASP A 181 -5.87 -12.93 -11.27
CA ASP A 181 -5.34 -13.61 -12.44
C ASP A 181 -3.80 -13.72 -12.27
N GLY A 182 -3.28 -14.95 -12.17
CA GLY A 182 -1.88 -15.20 -11.86
C GLY A 182 -0.90 -14.79 -12.96
N ASP A 183 -1.32 -14.90 -14.22
CA ASP A 183 -0.51 -14.48 -15.37
C ASP A 183 -0.45 -12.95 -15.42
N LEU A 184 -1.57 -12.28 -15.14
CA LEU A 184 -1.63 -10.82 -15.07
C LEU A 184 -0.80 -10.25 -13.92
N ASP A 185 -0.72 -10.92 -12.76
CA ASP A 185 0.14 -10.50 -11.64
C ASP A 185 1.62 -10.46 -12.04
N ALA A 186 2.12 -11.51 -12.71
CA ALA A 186 3.49 -11.56 -13.17
C ALA A 186 3.79 -10.48 -14.21
N LEU A 187 2.89 -10.31 -15.19
CA LEU A 187 3.00 -9.27 -16.22
C LEU A 187 3.01 -7.86 -15.61
N LEU A 188 2.10 -7.56 -14.68
CA LEU A 188 2.03 -6.23 -14.07
C LEU A 188 3.28 -5.92 -13.23
N ARG A 189 3.88 -6.91 -12.56
CA ARG A 189 5.17 -6.71 -11.88
C ARG A 189 6.28 -6.34 -12.85
N GLU A 190 6.38 -7.02 -13.98
CA GLU A 190 7.36 -6.71 -15.02
C GLU A 190 7.14 -5.30 -15.58
N LEU A 191 5.91 -4.97 -15.96
CA LEU A 191 5.57 -3.69 -16.58
C LEU A 191 5.81 -2.47 -15.69
N VAL A 192 5.68 -2.58 -14.35
CA VAL A 192 5.91 -1.42 -13.46
C VAL A 192 7.38 -1.25 -13.05
N LEU A 193 8.20 -2.27 -13.23
CA LEU A 193 9.65 -2.23 -12.95
C LEU A 193 10.46 -1.85 -14.19
N GLU A 194 9.95 -2.16 -15.39
CA GLU A 194 10.65 -1.98 -16.66
C GLU A 194 9.90 -1.05 -17.63
N GLY A 195 10.59 -0.57 -18.66
CA GLY A 195 9.98 0.21 -19.74
C GLY A 195 9.60 1.66 -19.38
N GLU A 196 8.69 2.24 -20.17
CA GLU A 196 8.25 3.65 -20.05
C GLU A 196 7.39 3.92 -18.80
N LEU A 197 6.97 2.86 -18.12
CA LEU A 197 6.10 2.91 -16.93
C LEU A 197 6.90 2.85 -15.62
N ALA A 198 8.18 2.51 -15.70
CA ALA A 198 9.08 2.54 -14.57
C ALA A 198 9.11 3.95 -13.97
N GLY A 199 8.72 4.06 -12.70
CA GLY A 199 8.69 5.33 -11.97
C GLY A 199 7.37 6.09 -12.00
N VAL A 200 6.41 5.66 -12.84
CA VAL A 200 5.07 6.27 -12.90
C VAL A 200 3.96 5.31 -12.52
N ALA A 201 4.25 4.02 -12.33
CA ALA A 201 3.29 3.01 -11.93
C ALA A 201 3.76 2.22 -10.71
N ARG A 202 2.77 1.68 -9.99
CA ARG A 202 2.93 0.81 -8.83
C ARG A 202 1.91 -0.31 -8.92
N TRP A 203 2.37 -1.53 -8.73
CA TRP A 203 1.52 -2.71 -8.63
C TRP A 203 1.49 -3.22 -7.19
N THR A 204 0.32 -3.63 -6.73
CA THR A 204 0.16 -4.25 -5.41
C THR A 204 -0.77 -5.43 -5.51
N ARG A 205 -0.23 -6.62 -5.29
CA ARG A 205 -0.99 -7.84 -5.07
C ARG A 205 -1.47 -7.85 -3.63
N ILE A 206 -2.75 -8.14 -3.41
CA ILE A 206 -3.38 -8.22 -2.10
C ILE A 206 -4.02 -9.60 -1.96
N PHE A 207 -3.64 -10.34 -0.93
CA PHE A 207 -4.28 -11.57 -0.55
C PHE A 207 -5.14 -11.35 0.70
N ARG A 208 -6.37 -11.87 0.66
CA ARG A 208 -7.28 -11.94 1.81
C ARG A 208 -7.47 -13.40 2.16
N PRO A 209 -7.03 -13.84 3.36
CA PRO A 209 -7.25 -15.21 3.81
C PRO A 209 -8.74 -15.57 3.82
N GLY A 210 -9.03 -16.84 3.61
CA GLY A 210 -10.38 -17.37 3.76
C GLY A 210 -10.86 -17.35 5.21
N SER A 211 -12.16 -17.42 5.42
CA SER A 211 -12.71 -17.53 6.78
C SER A 211 -12.63 -18.97 7.28
N GLU A 212 -12.12 -19.21 8.49
CA GLU A 212 -12.12 -20.54 9.12
C GLU A 212 -13.51 -21.16 9.27
N SER A 213 -14.56 -20.33 9.30
CA SER A 213 -15.95 -20.80 9.33
C SER A 213 -16.37 -21.55 8.07
N GLU A 214 -15.60 -21.43 6.99
CA GLU A 214 -15.83 -22.06 5.71
C GLU A 214 -14.71 -23.07 5.43
N GLU A 215 -15.01 -24.35 5.67
CA GLU A 215 -14.09 -25.46 5.40
C GLU A 215 -13.65 -25.41 3.93
N HIS A 216 -12.34 -25.23 3.70
CA HIS A 216 -11.70 -25.07 2.38
C HIS A 216 -11.89 -23.73 1.65
N ASP A 217 -12.15 -22.59 2.33
CA ASP A 217 -12.06 -21.28 1.66
C ASP A 217 -10.59 -20.91 1.37
N PRO A 218 -10.14 -20.88 0.09
CA PRO A 218 -8.73 -20.66 -0.25
C PRO A 218 -8.30 -19.20 -0.08
N GLY A 219 -9.18 -18.31 0.36
CA GLY A 219 -8.96 -16.87 0.33
C GLY A 219 -9.16 -16.28 -1.06
N ARG A 220 -8.88 -14.98 -1.21
CA ARG A 220 -9.10 -14.22 -2.44
C ARG A 220 -7.90 -13.33 -2.72
N HIS A 221 -7.37 -13.42 -3.92
CA HIS A 221 -6.43 -12.44 -4.44
C HIS A 221 -7.18 -11.31 -5.16
N SER A 222 -6.54 -10.15 -5.16
CA SER A 222 -6.92 -8.97 -5.92
C SER A 222 -5.67 -8.12 -6.03
N GLY A 223 -5.71 -7.05 -6.81
CA GLY A 223 -4.62 -6.10 -6.78
C GLY A 223 -5.04 -4.69 -7.08
N ILE A 224 -4.13 -3.79 -6.78
CA ILE A 224 -4.27 -2.37 -7.04
C ILE A 224 -3.12 -1.97 -7.94
N LEU A 225 -3.48 -1.52 -9.14
CA LEU A 225 -2.55 -0.84 -10.03
C LEU A 225 -2.78 0.67 -9.86
N THR A 226 -1.73 1.41 -9.53
CA THR A 226 -1.77 2.88 -9.42
C THR A 226 -0.78 3.49 -10.39
N VAL A 227 -1.23 4.44 -11.20
CA VAL A 227 -0.38 5.29 -12.04
C VAL A 227 -0.35 6.66 -11.39
N ALA A 228 0.84 7.14 -11.01
CA ALA A 228 1.03 8.40 -10.31
C ALA A 228 2.34 9.07 -10.71
N ALA A 229 2.31 10.39 -10.96
CA ALA A 229 3.48 11.18 -11.32
C ALA A 229 3.27 12.67 -11.00
N GLU A 230 4.35 13.43 -10.92
CA GLU A 230 4.32 14.90 -11.00
C GLU A 230 3.89 15.31 -12.41
N ALA A 231 2.58 15.47 -12.60
CA ALA A 231 1.95 15.63 -13.90
C ALA A 231 0.52 16.19 -13.74
N ASP A 232 -0.01 16.78 -14.80
CA ASP A 232 -1.42 17.13 -14.84
C ASP A 232 -2.33 15.90 -15.06
N VAL A 233 -3.64 16.10 -14.91
CA VAL A 233 -4.64 15.04 -15.04
C VAL A 233 -4.67 14.44 -16.45
N GLU A 234 -4.45 15.23 -17.50
CA GLU A 234 -4.47 14.73 -18.88
C GLU A 234 -3.26 13.83 -19.16
N GLN A 235 -2.09 14.22 -18.68
CA GLN A 235 -0.86 13.45 -18.80
C GLN A 235 -0.96 12.11 -18.06
N ILE A 236 -1.51 12.08 -16.85
CA ILE A 236 -1.66 10.82 -16.11
C ILE A 236 -2.71 9.90 -16.74
N GLU A 237 -3.78 10.46 -17.33
CA GLU A 237 -4.76 9.71 -18.10
C GLU A 237 -4.13 9.05 -19.34
N ASN A 238 -3.27 9.78 -20.05
CA ASN A 238 -2.52 9.25 -21.19
C ASN A 238 -1.54 8.13 -20.76
N ALA A 239 -0.83 8.31 -19.65
CA ALA A 239 0.07 7.28 -19.11
C ALA A 239 -0.70 6.01 -18.71
N ALA A 240 -1.84 6.17 -18.05
CA ALA A 240 -2.71 5.04 -17.69
C ALA A 240 -3.30 4.35 -18.93
N ALA A 241 -3.68 5.10 -19.96
CA ALA A 241 -4.17 4.54 -21.21
C ALA A 241 -3.07 3.76 -21.96
N ALA A 242 -1.84 4.28 -21.99
CA ALA A 242 -0.68 3.60 -22.55
C ALA A 242 -0.42 2.27 -21.83
N LEU A 243 -0.42 2.27 -20.49
CA LEU A 243 -0.27 1.06 -19.69
C LEU A 243 -1.35 0.02 -20.03
N ILE A 244 -2.62 0.42 -20.02
CA ILE A 244 -3.74 -0.49 -20.33
C ILE A 244 -3.62 -1.01 -21.77
N SER A 245 -2.98 -0.27 -22.67
CA SER A 245 -2.79 -0.67 -24.06
C SER A 245 -1.76 -1.80 -24.24
N GLU A 246 -0.83 -1.98 -23.29
CA GLU A 246 0.10 -3.12 -23.26
C GLU A 246 -0.59 -4.44 -22.90
N LEU A 247 -1.74 -4.37 -22.22
CA LEU A 247 -2.52 -5.55 -21.86
C LEU A 247 -3.29 -6.10 -23.06
N SER A 248 -3.43 -7.42 -23.13
CA SER A 248 -4.33 -8.10 -24.06
C SER A 248 -5.80 -7.76 -23.78
N ALA A 249 -6.68 -8.05 -24.76
CA ALA A 249 -8.10 -7.80 -24.60
C ALA A 249 -8.73 -8.54 -23.40
N VAL A 250 -8.22 -9.72 -23.03
CA VAL A 250 -8.73 -10.52 -21.91
C VAL A 250 -8.27 -9.92 -20.57
N GLU A 251 -7.00 -9.54 -20.48
CA GLU A 251 -6.42 -8.91 -19.27
C GLU A 251 -7.09 -7.56 -18.98
N ARG A 252 -7.39 -6.76 -20.01
CA ARG A 252 -8.13 -5.50 -19.84
C ARG A 252 -9.50 -5.67 -19.19
N LEU A 253 -10.17 -6.82 -19.34
CA LEU A 253 -11.46 -7.07 -18.68
C LEU A 253 -11.32 -7.29 -17.16
N ARG A 254 -10.11 -7.60 -16.69
CA ARG A 254 -9.75 -7.78 -15.28
C ARG A 254 -9.37 -6.46 -14.59
N VAL A 255 -9.00 -5.43 -15.35
CA VAL A 255 -8.58 -4.12 -14.83
C VAL A 255 -9.76 -3.14 -14.87
N ARG A 256 -10.09 -2.54 -13.73
CA ARG A 256 -11.22 -1.61 -13.59
C ARG A 256 -10.83 -0.39 -12.78
N ARG A 257 -11.09 0.81 -13.31
CA ARG A 257 -10.86 2.03 -12.53
C ARG A 257 -11.70 2.03 -11.26
N ILE A 258 -11.09 2.44 -10.13
CA ILE A 258 -11.76 2.50 -8.83
C ILE A 258 -12.57 3.80 -8.71
N TYR A 259 -13.68 3.88 -9.44
CA TYR A 259 -14.48 5.10 -9.46
C TYR A 259 -15.01 5.48 -8.07
N GLY A 260 -14.78 6.75 -7.70
CA GLY A 260 -15.22 7.39 -6.45
C GLY A 260 -14.46 6.95 -5.21
N ARG A 261 -13.34 6.23 -5.34
CA ARG A 261 -12.52 5.78 -4.19
C ARG A 261 -11.02 5.81 -4.54
N GLN A 262 -10.58 6.85 -5.22
CA GLN A 262 -9.20 7.00 -5.72
C GLN A 262 -8.21 7.21 -4.57
N MET A 263 -8.56 7.96 -3.52
CA MET A 263 -7.73 8.08 -2.31
C MET A 263 -7.48 6.72 -1.66
N ALA A 264 -8.54 5.92 -1.53
CA ALA A 264 -8.46 4.59 -0.91
C ALA A 264 -7.66 3.63 -1.78
N GLY A 265 -7.87 3.64 -3.10
CA GLY A 265 -7.06 2.88 -4.05
C GLY A 265 -5.58 3.25 -3.96
N PHE A 266 -5.27 4.54 -3.99
CA PHE A 266 -3.90 5.04 -3.92
C PHE A 266 -3.18 4.55 -2.66
N LEU A 267 -3.79 4.71 -1.48
CA LEU A 267 -3.19 4.29 -0.20
C LEU A 267 -3.18 2.77 -0.02
N ALA A 268 -4.20 2.04 -0.50
CA ALA A 268 -4.19 0.58 -0.48
C ALA A 268 -3.05 0.03 -1.33
N GLY A 269 -2.79 0.65 -2.48
CA GLY A 269 -1.65 0.33 -3.33
C GLY A 269 -0.28 0.64 -2.68
N LEU A 270 -0.21 1.32 -1.53
CA LEU A 270 1.07 1.48 -0.81
C LEU A 270 1.38 0.33 0.14
N GLY A 271 0.43 -0.57 0.39
CA GLY A 271 0.61 -1.67 1.36
C GLY A 271 0.67 -1.20 2.82
N ILE A 272 0.09 -0.04 3.14
CA ILE A 272 0.14 0.54 4.51
C ILE A 272 -1.10 0.21 5.36
N GLY A 273 -1.89 -0.80 4.98
CA GLY A 273 -3.08 -1.21 5.75
C GLY A 273 -4.34 -0.39 5.49
N GLU A 274 -4.38 0.41 4.42
CA GLU A 274 -5.64 0.91 3.88
C GLU A 274 -6.32 -0.21 3.07
N LEU A 275 -7.54 -0.57 3.45
CA LEU A 275 -8.28 -1.66 2.82
C LEU A 275 -9.28 -1.07 1.84
N ALA A 276 -9.02 -1.18 0.53
CA ALA A 276 -9.85 -0.54 -0.50
C ALA A 276 -11.33 -1.00 -0.48
N TRP A 277 -11.62 -2.22 0.01
CA TRP A 277 -12.98 -2.73 0.14
C TRP A 277 -13.77 -2.12 1.31
N ASP A 278 -13.08 -1.52 2.29
CA ASP A 278 -13.69 -0.82 3.43
C ASP A 278 -13.97 0.67 3.12
N ALA A 279 -13.62 1.14 1.91
CA ALA A 279 -13.77 2.52 1.53
C ALA A 279 -15.20 2.83 1.03
N GLU A 280 -15.81 3.83 1.66
CA GLU A 280 -17.05 4.45 1.17
C GLU A 280 -16.75 5.23 -0.12
N LYS A 281 -17.72 5.24 -1.04
CA LYS A 281 -17.62 6.05 -2.26
C LYS A 281 -17.77 7.52 -1.93
N VAL A 282 -16.91 8.35 -2.52
CA VAL A 282 -17.11 9.79 -2.58
C VAL A 282 -18.41 10.08 -3.32
N THR A 283 -19.32 10.78 -2.66
CA THR A 283 -20.53 11.35 -3.28
C THR A 283 -20.17 12.74 -3.79
N VAL A 284 -20.07 12.89 -5.10
CA VAL A 284 -19.93 14.19 -5.78
C VAL A 284 -21.31 14.76 -6.07
#